data_AF-A0A945M551-F1
#
_entry.id   AF-A0A945M551-F1
#
_cell.length_a   1.000
_cell.length_b   1.000
_cell.length_c   1.000
_cell.angle_alpha   90.00
_cell.angle_beta   90.00
_cell.angle_gamma   90.00
#
_symmetry.space_group_name_H-M   'P 1'
#
loop_
_entity.id
_entity.type
_entity.pdbx_description
1 polymer ?
#
loop_
_entity_poly.entity_id
_entity_poly.type
_entity_poly.pdbx_seq_one_letter_code
_entity_poly.pdbx_strand_id
1 'polypeptide(L)'
;MTKYRNALPQARGAPFLMDGGLETTMIFHEGIDLPYFAAFTLLDDPKGRAVLEAYFERYLAIAKAVGIGYILDSPTWRANADWGEKLGYGRDRLAALNKEAIAMLMALRAAHESAETPIVVSGNIGPRGDGYDPSLVMTVEEARAYHALQAGAFAEAGADMINA
;
A
#
# COMPACT_ATOMS: atom_id res chain seq x y z
N MET A 1 -8.24 -15.43 -6.65
CA MET A 1 -8.74 -15.72 -5.29
C MET A 1 -7.73 -15.18 -4.28
N THR A 2 -8.17 -14.62 -3.16
CA THR A 2 -7.27 -14.14 -2.10
C THR A 2 -6.64 -15.30 -1.34
N LYS A 3 -5.35 -15.19 -1.02
CA LYS A 3 -4.57 -16.31 -0.50
C LYS A 3 -4.63 -16.40 1.03
N TYR A 4 -4.42 -15.27 1.71
CA TYR A 4 -4.26 -15.23 3.16
C TYR A 4 -5.37 -14.49 3.90
N ARG A 5 -6.38 -13.97 3.21
CA ARG A 5 -7.49 -13.17 3.79
C ARG A 5 -8.18 -13.79 5.01
N ASN A 6 -8.31 -15.12 5.04
CA ASN A 6 -8.97 -15.84 6.16
C ASN A 6 -7.98 -16.42 7.18
N ALA A 7 -6.68 -16.39 6.90
CA ALA A 7 -5.65 -17.04 7.69
C ALA A 7 -4.29 -16.39 7.44
N LEU A 8 -4.06 -15.25 8.09
CA LEU A 8 -2.82 -14.50 8.00
C LEU A 8 -1.65 -15.30 8.62
N PRO A 9 -0.59 -15.61 7.86
CA PRO A 9 0.53 -16.43 8.35
C PRO A 9 1.30 -15.77 9.50
N GLN A 10 1.43 -14.43 9.49
CA GLN A 10 2.09 -13.68 10.57
C GLN A 10 1.36 -13.76 11.91
N ALA A 11 0.03 -13.97 11.89
CA ALA A 11 -0.75 -14.14 13.12
C ALA A 11 -0.46 -15.48 13.85
N ARG A 12 0.34 -16.37 13.24
CA ARG A 12 0.74 -17.66 13.81
C ARG A 12 2.10 -17.63 14.51
N GLY A 13 2.71 -16.44 14.65
CA GLY A 13 3.94 -16.24 15.44
C GLY A 13 5.24 -16.30 14.64
N ALA A 14 5.20 -16.47 13.32
CA ALA A 14 6.39 -16.34 12.48
C ALA A 14 6.71 -14.85 12.24
N PRO A 15 8.00 -14.45 12.22
CA PRO A 15 8.40 -13.07 11.95
C PRO A 15 8.13 -12.70 10.48
N PHE A 16 7.69 -11.47 10.27
CA PHE A 16 7.49 -10.87 8.96
C PHE A 16 8.22 -9.53 8.91
N LEU A 17 8.90 -9.27 7.80
CA LEU A 17 9.44 -7.96 7.48
C LEU A 17 8.31 -7.03 7.02
N MET A 18 8.44 -5.75 7.36
CA MET A 18 7.77 -4.66 6.66
C MET A 18 8.85 -3.72 6.11
N ASP A 19 8.49 -2.95 5.10
CA ASP A 19 9.38 -1.95 4.52
C ASP A 19 9.53 -0.71 5.41
N GLY A 20 10.41 0.20 4.99
CA GLY A 20 10.68 1.45 5.69
C GLY A 20 9.78 2.59 5.20
N GLY A 21 10.30 3.82 5.30
CA GLY A 21 9.62 4.99 4.76
C GLY A 21 9.68 5.03 3.23
N LEU A 22 8.60 4.64 2.57
CA LEU A 22 8.49 4.68 1.11
C LEU A 22 8.68 6.11 0.59
N GLU A 23 7.86 7.05 1.03
CA GLU A 23 7.88 8.43 0.52
C GLU A 23 9.20 9.13 0.81
N THR A 24 9.79 8.92 1.98
CA THR A 24 11.11 9.48 2.32
C THR A 24 12.21 8.87 1.47
N THR A 25 12.12 7.58 1.13
CA THR A 25 13.05 6.94 0.19
C THR A 25 12.92 7.57 -1.20
N MET A 26 11.69 7.72 -1.70
CA MET A 26 11.44 8.35 -3.00
C MET A 26 12.03 9.77 -3.07
N ILE A 27 11.81 10.59 -2.04
CA ILE A 27 12.27 11.98 -2.01
C ILE A 27 13.79 12.08 -1.81
N PHE A 28 14.32 11.46 -0.76
CA PHE A 28 15.70 11.71 -0.32
C PHE A 28 16.73 10.81 -0.99
N HIS A 29 16.36 9.61 -1.42
CA HIS A 29 17.28 8.67 -2.05
C HIS A 29 17.10 8.61 -3.56
N GLU A 30 15.86 8.65 -4.05
CA GLU A 30 15.58 8.57 -5.49
C GLU A 30 15.41 9.95 -6.16
N GLY A 31 15.35 11.03 -5.37
CA GLY A 31 15.24 12.41 -5.87
C GLY A 31 13.91 12.72 -6.57
N ILE A 32 12.85 11.96 -6.23
CA ILE A 32 11.53 12.08 -6.83
C ILE A 32 10.69 13.08 -6.03
N ASP A 33 10.17 14.10 -6.71
CA ASP A 33 9.16 14.98 -6.13
C ASP A 33 7.83 14.23 -5.97
N LEU A 34 7.27 14.28 -4.77
CA LEU A 34 5.96 13.70 -4.45
C LEU A 34 5.03 14.83 -4.01
N PRO A 35 4.23 15.39 -4.93
CA PRO A 35 3.25 16.42 -4.59
C PRO A 35 2.34 15.94 -3.46
N TYR A 36 2.22 16.75 -2.41
CA TYR A 36 1.55 16.39 -1.16
C TYR A 36 2.00 15.06 -0.56
N PHE A 37 3.27 14.65 -0.72
CA PHE A 37 3.81 13.42 -0.13
C PHE A 37 3.00 12.17 -0.54
N ALA A 38 2.47 12.16 -1.76
CA ALA A 38 1.54 11.14 -2.23
C ALA A 38 2.20 10.15 -3.21
N ALA A 39 2.76 9.06 -2.67
CA ALA A 39 3.44 8.04 -3.49
C ALA A 39 2.55 7.37 -4.54
N PHE A 40 1.23 7.31 -4.32
CA PHE A 40 0.30 6.67 -5.26
C PHE A 40 0.30 7.33 -6.65
N THR A 41 0.71 8.60 -6.75
CA THR A 41 0.81 9.33 -8.03
C THR A 41 1.81 8.69 -8.99
N LEU A 42 2.82 7.98 -8.47
CA LEU A 42 3.81 7.24 -9.26
C LEU A 42 3.18 6.08 -10.05
N LEU A 43 1.98 5.62 -9.69
CA LEU A 43 1.28 4.57 -10.43
C LEU A 43 0.77 5.05 -11.81
N ASP A 44 0.66 6.35 -12.07
CA ASP A 44 0.21 6.83 -13.39
C ASP A 44 1.33 6.82 -14.45
N ASP A 45 2.59 6.72 -14.04
CA ASP A 45 3.74 6.68 -14.94
C ASP A 45 4.40 5.28 -14.90
N PRO A 46 4.61 4.61 -16.04
CA PRO A 46 5.41 3.39 -16.11
C PRO A 46 6.78 3.49 -15.41
N LYS A 47 7.45 4.66 -15.46
CA LYS A 47 8.72 4.85 -14.73
C LYS A 47 8.51 4.90 -13.23
N GLY A 48 7.47 5.60 -12.76
CA GLY A 48 7.09 5.65 -11.35
C GLY A 48 6.77 4.25 -10.80
N ARG A 49 6.02 3.44 -11.55
CA ARG A 49 5.77 2.03 -11.22
C ARG A 49 7.06 1.23 -11.09
N ALA A 50 7.97 1.35 -12.05
CA ALA A 50 9.24 0.64 -12.01
C ALA A 50 10.08 1.01 -10.77
N VAL A 51 10.04 2.27 -10.32
CA VAL A 51 10.71 2.69 -9.08
C VAL A 51 10.04 2.08 -7.84
N LEU A 52 8.71 2.07 -7.79
CA LEU A 52 7.96 1.42 -6.70
C LEU A 52 8.29 -0.08 -6.63
N GLU A 53 8.27 -0.78 -7.76
CA GLU A 53 8.64 -2.20 -7.86
C GLU A 53 10.08 -2.42 -7.37
N ALA A 54 11.03 -1.63 -7.85
CA ALA A 54 12.43 -1.71 -7.42
C ALA A 54 12.61 -1.43 -5.91
N TYR A 55 11.76 -0.58 -5.31
CA TYR A 55 11.74 -0.37 -3.87
C TYR A 55 11.32 -1.63 -3.12
N PHE A 56 10.19 -2.24 -3.49
CA PHE A 56 9.72 -3.48 -2.86
C PHE A 56 10.70 -4.65 -3.07
N GLU A 57 11.34 -4.73 -4.24
CA GLU A 57 12.35 -5.74 -4.56
C GLU A 57 13.55 -5.73 -3.61
N ARG A 58 13.99 -4.54 -3.16
CA ARG A 58 15.07 -4.42 -2.19
C ARG A 58 14.70 -5.05 -0.84
N TYR A 59 13.47 -4.84 -0.36
CA TYR A 59 12.98 -5.46 0.87
C TYR A 59 12.70 -6.96 0.71
N LEU A 60 12.18 -7.37 -0.45
CA LEU A 60 12.02 -8.79 -0.80
C LEU A 60 13.36 -9.53 -0.74
N ALA A 61 14.43 -8.95 -1.28
CA ALA A 61 15.77 -9.54 -1.21
C ALA A 61 16.25 -9.72 0.24
N ILE A 62 15.96 -8.75 1.12
CA ILE A 62 16.29 -8.85 2.55
C ILE A 62 15.49 -9.97 3.22
N ALA A 63 14.16 -10.01 3.04
CA ALA A 63 13.30 -11.03 3.62
C ALA A 63 13.73 -12.45 3.21
N LYS A 64 14.07 -12.63 1.92
CA LYS A 64 14.62 -13.90 1.40
C LYS A 64 15.96 -14.26 2.01
N ALA A 65 16.88 -13.29 2.15
CA ALA A 65 18.22 -13.53 2.69
C ALA A 65 18.18 -14.02 4.15
N VAL A 66 17.18 -13.62 4.92
CA VAL A 66 17.02 -14.03 6.33
C VAL A 66 15.94 -15.10 6.54
N GLY A 67 15.26 -15.55 5.48
CA GLY A 67 14.27 -16.64 5.54
C GLY A 67 13.03 -16.31 6.35
N ILE A 68 12.51 -15.08 6.23
CA ILE A 68 11.27 -14.64 6.91
C ILE A 68 10.21 -14.22 5.90
N GLY A 69 8.96 -14.09 6.36
CA GLY A 69 7.87 -13.58 5.54
C GLY A 69 7.99 -12.08 5.26
N TYR A 70 7.21 -11.57 4.32
CA TYR A 70 7.16 -10.15 3.99
C TYR A 70 5.72 -9.66 3.83
N ILE A 71 5.41 -8.49 4.38
CA ILE A 71 4.16 -7.78 4.12
C ILE A 71 4.46 -6.70 3.08
N LEU A 72 3.93 -6.88 1.87
CA LEU A 72 3.89 -5.84 0.84
C LEU A 72 2.74 -4.90 1.18
N ASP A 73 3.04 -3.67 1.60
CA ASP A 73 2.03 -2.67 1.92
C ASP A 73 1.89 -1.66 0.77
N SER A 74 0.66 -1.39 0.34
CA SER A 74 0.45 -0.61 -0.89
C SER A 74 0.88 0.86 -0.72
N PRO A 75 1.36 1.51 -1.80
CA PRO A 75 1.78 2.92 -1.79
C PRO A 75 0.58 3.89 -1.79
N THR A 76 -0.43 3.63 -0.96
CA THR A 76 -1.77 4.23 -1.04
C THR A 76 -2.18 5.02 0.20
N TRP A 77 -1.25 5.30 1.11
CA TRP A 77 -1.53 6.02 2.35
C TRP A 77 -2.31 7.33 2.11
N ARG A 78 -1.93 8.12 1.08
CA ARG A 78 -2.68 9.32 0.64
C ARG A 78 -3.65 9.12 -0.52
N ALA A 79 -3.92 7.90 -0.98
CA ALA A 79 -4.77 7.66 -2.16
C ALA A 79 -6.29 7.79 -1.85
N ASN A 80 -6.67 8.78 -1.06
CA ASN A 80 -8.03 9.01 -0.56
C ASN A 80 -8.66 10.27 -1.20
N ALA A 81 -9.93 10.52 -0.91
CA ALA A 81 -10.71 11.55 -1.62
C ALA A 81 -10.14 12.97 -1.45
N ASP A 82 -9.73 13.36 -0.23
CA ASP A 82 -9.34 14.74 0.06
C ASP A 82 -7.95 15.06 -0.53
N TRP A 83 -6.99 14.13 -0.43
CA TRP A 83 -5.70 14.27 -1.10
C TRP A 83 -5.81 14.14 -2.61
N GLY A 84 -6.66 13.22 -3.09
CA GLY A 84 -6.94 13.04 -4.51
C GLY A 84 -7.50 14.31 -5.14
N GLU A 85 -8.48 14.97 -4.51
CA GLU A 85 -9.05 16.23 -5.00
C GLU A 85 -7.99 17.33 -5.15
N LYS A 86 -7.12 17.50 -4.14
CA LYS A 86 -5.99 18.46 -4.20
C LYS A 86 -5.03 18.18 -5.36
N LEU A 87 -4.91 16.92 -5.75
CA LEU A 87 -4.06 16.44 -6.83
C LEU A 87 -4.78 16.32 -8.18
N GLY A 88 -6.08 16.65 -8.25
CA GLY A 88 -6.89 16.59 -9.48
C GLY A 88 -7.46 15.21 -9.82
N TYR A 89 -7.47 14.26 -8.88
CA TYR A 89 -8.04 12.93 -9.07
C TYR A 89 -9.52 12.85 -8.69
N GLY A 90 -10.32 12.33 -9.61
CA GLY A 90 -11.70 11.93 -9.32
C GLY A 90 -11.79 10.59 -8.58
N ARG A 91 -12.95 10.32 -7.95
CA ARG A 91 -13.21 9.10 -7.17
C ARG A 91 -12.98 7.81 -7.96
N ASP A 92 -13.38 7.77 -9.23
CA ASP A 92 -13.22 6.58 -10.07
C ASP A 92 -11.74 6.27 -10.36
N ARG A 93 -10.94 7.32 -10.62
CA ARG A 93 -9.50 7.14 -10.82
C ARG A 93 -8.81 6.72 -9.52
N LEU A 94 -9.20 7.30 -8.38
CA LEU A 94 -8.69 6.84 -7.07
C LEU A 94 -9.02 5.36 -6.82
N ALA A 95 -10.25 4.92 -7.10
CA ALA A 95 -10.62 3.52 -6.96
C ALA A 95 -9.77 2.62 -7.87
N ALA A 96 -9.53 3.05 -9.12
CA ALA A 96 -8.65 2.33 -10.05
C ALA A 96 -7.20 2.26 -9.54
N LEU A 97 -6.63 3.39 -9.08
CA LEU A 97 -5.26 3.46 -8.53
C LEU A 97 -5.08 2.56 -7.32
N ASN A 98 -6.05 2.52 -6.41
CA ASN A 98 -6.02 1.62 -5.26
C ASN A 98 -6.04 0.14 -5.70
N LYS A 99 -6.82 -0.21 -6.74
CA LYS A 99 -6.81 -1.58 -7.31
C LYS A 99 -5.50 -1.91 -8.01
N GLU A 100 -4.97 -0.96 -8.79
CA GLU A 100 -3.70 -1.09 -9.52
C GLU A 100 -2.51 -1.26 -8.57
N ALA A 101 -2.52 -0.55 -7.44
CA ALA A 101 -1.53 -0.71 -6.38
C ALA A 101 -1.52 -2.15 -5.86
N ILE A 102 -2.68 -2.69 -5.49
CA ILE A 102 -2.79 -4.09 -5.05
C ILE A 102 -2.39 -5.05 -6.16
N ALA A 103 -2.80 -4.81 -7.41
CA ALA A 103 -2.43 -5.67 -8.54
C ALA A 103 -0.89 -5.74 -8.75
N MET A 104 -0.19 -4.61 -8.62
CA MET A 104 1.28 -4.55 -8.66
C MET A 104 1.90 -5.41 -7.54
N LEU A 105 1.41 -5.27 -6.31
CA LEU A 105 1.90 -6.09 -5.19
C LEU A 105 1.59 -7.59 -5.37
N MET A 106 0.46 -7.92 -5.97
CA MET A 106 0.09 -9.31 -6.27
C MET A 106 1.03 -9.91 -7.32
N ALA A 107 1.48 -9.12 -8.30
CA ALA A 107 2.48 -9.54 -9.28
C ALA A 107 3.83 -9.79 -8.62
N LEU A 108 4.28 -8.90 -7.73
CA LEU A 108 5.49 -9.10 -6.93
C LEU A 108 5.40 -10.36 -6.06
N ARG A 109 4.26 -10.59 -5.39
CA ARG A 109 4.03 -11.85 -4.67
C ARG A 109 4.18 -13.06 -5.59
N ALA A 110 3.51 -13.05 -6.74
CA ALA A 110 3.52 -14.18 -7.67
C ALA A 110 4.93 -14.53 -8.16
N ALA A 111 5.81 -13.54 -8.31
CA ALA A 111 7.18 -13.76 -8.74
C ALA A 111 8.15 -14.13 -7.58
N HIS A 112 7.85 -13.77 -6.33
CA HIS A 112 8.84 -13.86 -5.24
C HIS A 112 8.49 -14.81 -4.10
N GLU A 113 7.23 -15.19 -3.95
CA GLU A 113 6.77 -15.99 -2.82
C GLU A 113 7.32 -17.42 -2.84
N SER A 114 7.73 -17.91 -1.67
CA SER A 114 8.15 -19.30 -1.47
C SER A 114 7.60 -19.84 -0.14
N ALA A 115 7.94 -21.09 0.18
CA ALA A 115 7.59 -21.66 1.48
C ALA A 115 8.33 -20.98 2.65
N GLU A 116 9.56 -20.54 2.41
CA GLU A 116 10.45 -19.86 3.37
C GLU A 116 10.12 -18.36 3.48
N THR A 117 9.64 -17.75 2.40
CA THR A 117 9.25 -16.34 2.35
C THR A 117 7.80 -16.22 1.91
N PRO A 118 6.82 -16.49 2.80
CA PRO A 118 5.41 -16.19 2.56
C PRO A 118 5.20 -14.68 2.41
N ILE A 119 4.35 -14.27 1.48
CA ILE A 119 4.13 -12.85 1.17
C ILE A 119 2.65 -12.49 1.35
N VAL A 120 2.39 -11.55 2.26
CA VAL A 120 1.06 -11.00 2.51
C VAL A 120 0.93 -9.68 1.75
N VAL A 121 -0.18 -9.49 1.04
CA VAL A 121 -0.48 -8.22 0.36
C VAL A 121 -1.45 -7.40 1.22
N SER A 122 -1.01 -6.22 1.64
CA SER A 122 -1.74 -5.29 2.50
C SER A 122 -2.12 -4.03 1.73
N GLY A 123 -3.36 -3.58 1.94
CA GLY A 123 -3.83 -2.27 1.50
C GLY A 123 -3.61 -1.23 2.59
N ASN A 124 -2.76 -0.24 2.34
CA ASN A 124 -2.46 0.83 3.28
C ASN A 124 -3.48 1.98 3.19
N ILE A 125 -4.14 2.30 4.30
CA ILE A 125 -5.08 3.42 4.44
C ILE A 125 -4.49 4.46 5.38
N GLY A 126 -4.26 5.68 4.88
CA GLY A 126 -3.91 6.80 5.73
C GLY A 126 -5.13 7.52 6.33
N PRO A 127 -4.89 8.40 7.32
CA PRO A 127 -5.92 9.26 7.88
C PRO A 127 -6.43 10.24 6.82
N ARG A 128 -7.60 10.82 7.08
CA ARG A 128 -8.21 11.83 6.21
C ARG A 128 -7.33 13.07 6.02
N GLY A 129 -6.66 13.52 7.07
CA GLY A 129 -5.83 14.73 7.09
C GLY A 129 -4.35 14.44 7.38
N ASP A 130 -3.73 15.31 8.16
CA ASP A 130 -2.40 15.05 8.72
C ASP A 130 -2.50 14.07 9.90
N GLY A 131 -1.70 13.01 9.89
CA GLY A 131 -1.69 12.01 10.96
C GLY A 131 -1.21 12.54 12.31
N TYR A 132 -0.63 13.74 12.36
CA TYR A 132 -0.17 14.39 13.58
C TYR A 132 -1.07 15.54 14.06
N ASP A 133 -2.13 15.86 13.31
CA ASP A 133 -3.10 16.90 13.69
C ASP A 133 -4.50 16.30 13.93
N PRO A 134 -4.96 16.22 15.20
CA PRO A 134 -6.28 15.69 15.52
C PRO A 134 -7.43 16.67 15.24
N SER A 135 -7.20 17.81 14.58
CA SER A 135 -8.21 18.85 14.35
C SER A 135 -9.45 18.38 13.56
N LEU A 136 -9.36 17.27 12.82
CA LEU A 136 -10.43 16.70 12.01
C LEU A 136 -10.87 15.32 12.52
N VAL A 137 -11.55 15.29 13.67
CA VAL A 137 -12.15 14.06 14.21
C VAL A 137 -13.45 13.74 13.47
N MET A 138 -13.51 12.58 12.83
CA MET A 138 -14.72 12.05 12.21
C MET A 138 -15.55 11.25 13.21
N THR A 139 -16.86 11.27 13.04
CA THR A 139 -17.76 10.27 13.62
C THR A 139 -17.49 8.88 13.02
N VAL A 140 -18.00 7.83 13.65
CA VAL A 140 -17.84 6.45 13.15
C VAL A 140 -18.46 6.28 11.76
N GLU A 141 -19.62 6.90 11.54
CA GLU A 141 -20.36 6.89 10.27
C GLU A 141 -19.58 7.61 9.17
N GLU A 142 -19.01 8.77 9.49
CA GLU A 142 -18.17 9.54 8.57
C GLU A 142 -16.89 8.78 8.21
N ALA A 143 -16.19 8.21 9.19
CA ALA A 143 -14.99 7.42 8.96
C ALA A 143 -15.29 6.20 8.07
N ARG A 144 -16.40 5.49 8.35
CA ARG A 144 -16.85 4.37 7.52
C ARG A 144 -17.10 4.83 6.08
N ALA A 145 -17.86 5.90 5.88
CA ALA A 145 -18.18 6.40 4.55
C ALA A 145 -16.94 6.89 3.79
N TYR A 146 -16.02 7.55 4.50
CA TYR A 146 -14.79 8.12 3.94
C TYR A 146 -13.83 7.02 3.46
N HIS A 147 -13.54 6.03 4.32
CA HIS A 147 -12.57 4.98 4.01
C HIS A 147 -13.15 3.83 3.16
N ALA A 148 -14.47 3.75 2.99
CA ALA A 148 -15.13 2.68 2.23
C ALA A 148 -14.61 2.53 0.79
N LEU A 149 -14.25 3.62 0.12
CA LEU A 149 -13.78 3.58 -1.27
C LEU A 149 -12.47 2.80 -1.38
N GLN A 150 -11.47 3.14 -0.56
CA GLN A 150 -10.18 2.44 -0.55
C GLN A 150 -10.34 1.00 -0.09
N ALA A 151 -11.01 0.78 1.05
CA ALA A 151 -11.21 -0.56 1.60
C ALA A 151 -11.96 -1.48 0.62
N GLY A 152 -12.98 -0.96 -0.06
CA GLY A 152 -13.70 -1.68 -1.11
C GLY A 152 -12.81 -2.00 -2.32
N ALA A 153 -12.02 -1.03 -2.79
CA ALA A 153 -11.07 -1.24 -3.88
C ALA A 153 -10.05 -2.34 -3.55
N PHE A 154 -9.50 -2.35 -2.33
CA PHE A 154 -8.57 -3.39 -1.87
C PHE A 154 -9.24 -4.76 -1.77
N ALA A 155 -10.46 -4.81 -1.23
CA ALA A 155 -11.23 -6.04 -1.10
C ALA A 155 -11.52 -6.67 -2.47
N GLU A 156 -11.90 -5.85 -3.46
CA GLU A 156 -12.14 -6.27 -4.84
C GLU A 156 -10.86 -6.71 -5.56
N ALA A 157 -9.76 -5.97 -5.39
CA ALA A 157 -8.46 -6.29 -6.00
C ALA A 157 -7.78 -7.52 -5.38
N GLY A 158 -8.24 -7.94 -4.19
CA GLY A 158 -7.80 -9.17 -3.57
C GLY A 158 -6.70 -9.02 -2.53
N ALA A 159 -6.59 -7.85 -1.89
CA ALA A 159 -5.71 -7.68 -0.73
C ALA A 159 -6.06 -8.71 0.37
N ASP A 160 -5.03 -9.17 1.08
CA ASP A 160 -5.18 -10.13 2.17
C ASP A 160 -5.58 -9.42 3.48
N MET A 161 -5.12 -8.19 3.68
CA MET A 161 -5.44 -7.37 4.85
C MET A 161 -5.43 -5.87 4.53
N ILE A 162 -5.83 -5.08 5.51
CA ILE A 162 -5.68 -3.62 5.53
C ILE A 162 -4.76 -3.25 6.68
N ASN A 163 -3.87 -2.30 6.43
CA ASN A 163 -3.04 -1.61 7.42
C ASN A 163 -3.47 -0.13 7.49
N ALA A 164 -3.43 0.48 8.68
CA ALA A 164 -3.88 1.85 8.91
C ALA A 164 -3.20 2.51 10.11
#